data_AF-F7KRY6-F1
#
_entry.id   AF-F7KRY6-F1
#
_cell.length_a   1.000
_cell.length_b   1.000
_cell.length_c   1.000
_cell.angle_alpha   90.00
_cell.angle_beta   90.00
_cell.angle_gamma   90.00
#
_symmetry.space_group_name_H-M   'P 1'
#
loop_
_entity.id
_entity.type
_entity.pdbx_description
1 polymer ?
#
loop_
_entity_poly.entity_id
_entity_poly.type
_entity_poly.pdbx_seq_one_letter_code
_entity_poly.pdbx_strand_id
1 'polypeptide(L)'
;MDLSRLGIEHGACIDKEKIHNLIGYKLDLKKDAGQRRECGCIESIDIGMYDTCINGCKYCYATSGLEGARRRMQQHNPLSPLLIGQLKGDETITDRDVKSDRDNQISLFDLPEMYMKF
;
A
#
# COMPACT_ATOMS: atom_id res chain seq x y z
N MET A 1 -13.47 -5.39 18.62
CA MET A 1 -14.75 -6.10 18.77
C MET A 1 -14.62 -7.38 17.99
N ASP A 2 -14.89 -8.53 18.60
CA ASP A 2 -14.87 -9.82 17.91
C ASP A 2 -16.27 -10.09 17.32
N LEU A 3 -16.35 -10.17 15.99
CA LEU A 3 -17.55 -10.46 15.22
C LEU A 3 -17.45 -11.79 14.47
N SER A 4 -16.45 -12.62 14.78
CA SER A 4 -16.21 -13.91 14.11
C SER A 4 -17.43 -14.84 14.15
N ARG A 5 -18.20 -14.80 15.25
CA ARG A 5 -19.47 -15.55 15.38
C ARG A 5 -20.53 -15.17 14.35
N LEU A 6 -20.42 -13.99 13.74
CA LEU A 6 -21.29 -13.51 12.68
C LEU A 6 -20.68 -13.72 11.28
N GLY A 7 -19.53 -14.40 11.18
CA GLY A 7 -18.81 -14.60 9.92
C GLY A 7 -18.05 -13.35 9.43
N ILE A 8 -17.86 -12.35 10.29
CA ILE A 8 -17.14 -11.13 9.95
C ILE A 8 -15.72 -11.23 10.53
N GLU A 9 -14.76 -11.48 9.64
CA GLU A 9 -13.35 -11.55 9.98
C GLU A 9 -12.70 -10.17 10.04
N HIS A 10 -11.54 -10.10 10.70
CA HIS A 10 -10.76 -8.88 10.75
C HIS A 10 -10.02 -8.65 9.43
N GLY A 11 -10.26 -7.52 8.76
CA GLY A 11 -9.60 -7.18 7.50
C GLY A 11 -8.39 -6.26 7.67
N ALA A 12 -7.50 -6.27 6.69
CA ALA A 12 -6.41 -5.31 6.53
C ALA A 12 -6.53 -4.55 5.20
N CYS A 13 -6.14 -3.28 5.16
CA CYS A 13 -6.09 -2.50 3.91
C CYS A 13 -4.91 -2.94 3.04
N ILE A 14 -3.75 -3.19 3.66
CA ILE A 14 -2.56 -3.78 3.04
C ILE A 14 -2.43 -5.18 3.62
N ASP A 15 -3.12 -6.13 2.99
CA ASP A 15 -3.29 -7.49 3.51
C ASP A 15 -2.22 -8.44 2.95
N LYS A 16 -1.47 -9.08 3.85
CA LYS A 16 -0.34 -9.96 3.51
C LYS A 16 -0.76 -11.16 2.66
N GLU A 17 -1.82 -11.84 3.07
CA GLU A 17 -2.29 -13.06 2.41
C GLU A 17 -2.94 -12.73 1.07
N LYS A 18 -3.70 -11.64 1.01
CA LYS A 18 -4.26 -11.16 -0.26
C LYS A 18 -3.17 -10.79 -1.26
N ILE A 19 -2.13 -10.08 -0.82
CA ILE A 19 -0.99 -9.71 -1.68
C ILE A 19 -0.26 -10.98 -2.15
N HIS A 20 0.05 -11.91 -1.24
CA HIS A 20 0.64 -13.21 -1.57
C HIS A 20 -0.16 -13.91 -2.68
N ASN A 21 -1.48 -14.04 -2.51
CA ASN A 21 -2.35 -14.67 -3.50
C ASN A 21 -2.35 -13.95 -4.86
N LEU A 22 -2.18 -12.63 -4.88
CA LEU A 22 -2.12 -11.84 -6.12
C LEU A 22 -0.78 -11.95 -6.84
N ILE A 23 0.34 -11.99 -6.11
CA ILE A 23 1.69 -11.97 -6.70
C ILE A 23 2.30 -13.37 -6.87
N GLY A 24 1.75 -14.39 -6.21
CA GLY A 24 2.16 -15.79 -6.33
C GLY A 24 3.43 -16.16 -5.57
N TYR A 25 3.88 -15.34 -4.63
CA TYR A 25 5.00 -15.64 -3.73
C TYR A 25 4.83 -14.95 -2.38
N LYS A 26 5.50 -15.48 -1.37
CA LYS A 26 5.44 -14.97 0.00
C LYS A 26 6.30 -13.73 0.18
N LEU A 27 5.90 -12.89 1.13
CA LEU A 27 6.64 -11.71 1.55
C LEU A 27 7.04 -11.84 3.02
N ASP A 28 8.30 -11.58 3.36
CA ASP A 28 8.81 -11.51 4.73
C ASP A 28 8.57 -10.12 5.33
N LEU A 29 7.30 -9.71 5.35
CA LEU A 29 6.86 -8.42 5.89
C LEU A 29 6.22 -8.58 7.27
N LYS A 30 6.43 -7.57 8.11
CA LYS A 30 5.86 -7.47 9.46
C LYS A 30 4.63 -6.57 9.47
N LYS A 31 3.82 -6.67 10.54
CA LYS A 31 2.77 -5.69 10.84
C LYS A 31 3.40 -4.30 10.94
N ASP A 32 2.78 -3.31 10.32
CA ASP A 32 3.19 -1.92 10.45
C ASP A 32 3.08 -1.47 11.93
N ALA A 33 4.22 -1.10 12.51
CA ALA A 33 4.33 -0.64 13.89
C ALA A 33 3.68 0.74 14.10
N GLY A 34 3.55 1.56 13.05
CA GLY A 34 2.87 2.84 13.10
C GLY A 34 1.34 2.75 13.15
N GLN A 35 0.77 1.57 12.84
CA GLN A 35 -0.68 1.36 12.86
C GLN A 35 -1.18 0.93 14.24
N ARG A 36 -2.42 1.33 14.55
CA ARG A 36 -3.18 0.92 15.75
C ARG A 36 -3.08 -0.59 15.99
N ARG A 37 -3.13 -0.99 17.27
CA ARG A 37 -2.89 -2.38 17.71
C ARG A 37 -3.76 -3.40 16.97
N GLU A 38 -5.02 -3.02 16.77
CA GLU A 38 -6.02 -3.83 16.10
C GLU A 38 -5.90 -3.84 14.58
N CYS A 39 -5.12 -2.97 13.93
CA CYS A 39 -4.97 -2.97 12.47
C CYS A 39 -4.11 -4.16 12.02
N GLY A 40 -4.56 -4.89 11.00
CA GLY A 40 -3.81 -6.02 10.43
C GLY A 40 -2.84 -5.65 9.30
N CYS A 41 -2.71 -4.37 8.93
CA CYS A 41 -1.87 -3.98 7.79
C CYS A 41 -0.39 -4.32 8.03
N ILE A 42 0.26 -4.85 7.00
CA ILE A 42 1.72 -4.93 6.93
C ILE A 42 2.34 -3.57 6.62
N GLU A 43 3.65 -3.46 6.85
CA GLU A 43 4.43 -2.28 6.49
C GLU A 43 4.27 -1.90 5.02
N SER A 44 4.20 -0.60 4.75
CA SER A 44 4.03 -0.05 3.41
C SER A 44 4.55 1.38 3.35
N ILE A 45 4.77 1.89 2.14
CA ILE A 45 5.19 3.27 1.88
C ILE A 45 4.06 3.95 1.13
N ASP A 46 3.48 5.00 1.71
CA ASP A 46 2.49 5.83 1.04
C ASP A 46 3.17 6.68 -0.04
N ILE A 47 2.61 6.67 -1.24
CA ILE A 47 3.05 7.46 -2.41
C ILE A 47 2.03 8.56 -2.75
N GLY A 48 0.95 8.67 -1.98
CA GLY A 48 -0.10 9.65 -2.17
C GLY A 48 0.35 11.07 -1.83
N MET A 49 -0.33 12.03 -2.44
CA MET A 49 -0.21 13.44 -2.08
C MET A 49 -1.60 13.99 -1.82
N TYR A 50 -1.79 14.60 -0.67
CA TYR A 50 -3.04 15.25 -0.34
C TYR A 50 -3.36 16.33 -1.34
N ASP A 51 -4.65 16.65 -1.41
CA ASP A 51 -5.09 17.91 -1.97
C ASP A 51 -4.88 17.94 -3.50
N THR A 52 -4.73 16.77 -4.13
CA THR A 52 -4.51 16.56 -5.58
C THR A 52 -5.69 15.87 -6.28
N CYS A 53 -6.53 15.15 -5.54
CA CYS A 53 -7.65 14.39 -6.11
C CYS A 53 -8.87 15.29 -6.40
N ILE A 54 -9.37 15.25 -7.64
CA ILE A 54 -10.47 16.10 -8.14
C ILE A 54 -11.86 15.44 -8.11
N ASN A 55 -11.99 14.26 -7.50
CA ASN A 55 -13.26 13.51 -7.49
C ASN A 55 -14.37 14.15 -6.65
N GLY A 56 -14.04 15.07 -5.73
CA GLY A 56 -15.04 15.86 -5.00
C GLY A 56 -15.89 15.08 -4.00
N CYS A 57 -15.38 13.97 -3.45
CA CYS A 57 -16.10 13.18 -2.46
C CYS A 57 -16.41 14.01 -1.21
N LYS A 58 -17.68 14.08 -0.80
CA LYS A 58 -18.13 14.86 0.38
C LYS A 58 -17.49 14.40 1.71
N TYR A 59 -17.02 13.16 1.75
CA TYR A 59 -16.37 12.53 2.91
C TYR A 59 -14.84 12.51 2.81
N CYS A 60 -14.25 13.17 1.80
CA CYS A 60 -12.81 13.13 1.61
C CYS A 60 -12.10 13.89 2.73
N TYR A 61 -11.20 13.20 3.44
CA TYR A 61 -10.33 13.84 4.43
C TYR A 61 -9.04 14.39 3.79
N ALA A 62 -8.65 13.89 2.62
CA ALA A 62 -7.37 14.20 1.98
C ALA A 62 -7.43 15.43 1.06
N THR A 63 -8.62 15.98 0.78
CA THR A 63 -8.80 17.18 -0.05
C THR A 63 -9.51 18.25 0.76
N SER A 64 -8.80 19.33 1.08
CA SER A 64 -9.31 20.50 1.80
C SER A 64 -10.32 21.32 0.99
N GLY A 65 -10.19 21.30 -0.35
CA GLY A 65 -11.05 22.06 -1.25
C GLY A 65 -10.84 21.69 -2.71
N LEU A 66 -11.94 21.57 -3.45
CA LEU A 66 -11.93 21.10 -4.84
C LEU A 66 -11.18 22.05 -5.79
N GLU A 67 -11.30 23.37 -5.59
CA GLU A 67 -10.60 24.36 -6.41
C GLU A 67 -9.07 24.27 -6.24
N GLY A 68 -8.60 24.07 -5.00
CA GLY A 68 -7.19 23.85 -4.72
C GLY A 68 -6.67 22.57 -5.39
N ALA A 69 -7.45 21.49 -5.31
CA ALA A 69 -7.12 20.24 -5.99
C ALA A 69 -7.07 20.37 -7.51
N ARG A 70 -8.04 21.06 -8.13
CA ARG A 70 -8.02 21.35 -9.57
C ARG A 70 -6.77 22.11 -9.99
N ARG A 71 -6.39 23.15 -9.26
CA ARG A 71 -5.19 23.94 -9.55
C ARG A 71 -3.91 23.11 -9.41
N ARG A 72 -3.80 22.24 -8.42
CA ARG A 72 -2.63 21.35 -8.27
C ARG A 72 -2.60 20.27 -9.33
N MET A 73 -3.73 19.66 -9.66
CA MET A 73 -3.82 18.64 -10.70
C MET A 73 -3.36 19.16 -12.07
N GLN A 74 -3.57 20.44 -12.38
CA GLN A 74 -3.04 21.08 -13.60
C GLN A 74 -1.51 21.10 -13.67
N GLN A 75 -0.82 20.93 -12.55
CA GLN A 75 0.64 20.84 -12.47
C GLN A 75 1.13 19.40 -12.56
N HIS A 76 0.24 18.42 -12.73
CA HIS A 76 0.64 17.04 -13.00
C HIS A 76 1.40 16.98 -14.33
N ASN A 77 2.58 16.36 -14.29
CA ASN A 77 3.38 16.11 -15.47
C ASN A 77 3.75 14.62 -15.48
N PRO A 78 3.25 13.82 -16.44
CA PRO A 78 3.59 12.39 -16.53
C PRO A 78 5.07 12.10 -16.76
N LEU A 79 5.86 13.09 -17.22
CA LEU A 79 7.30 12.98 -17.39
C LEU A 79 8.09 13.39 -16.13
N SER A 80 7.41 13.92 -15.11
CA SER A 80 8.01 14.25 -13.82
C SER A 80 8.13 13.01 -12.94
N PRO A 81 9.19 12.88 -12.13
CA PRO A 81 9.27 11.81 -11.12
C PRO A 81 8.33 12.05 -9.92
N LEU A 82 7.72 13.24 -9.80
CA LEU A 82 6.80 13.58 -8.73
C LEU A 82 5.34 13.41 -9.17
N LEU A 83 4.45 13.13 -8.21
CA LEU A 83 3.01 13.05 -8.48
C LEU A 83 2.45 14.38 -9.01
N ILE A 84 2.88 15.52 -8.46
CA ILE A 84 2.51 16.87 -8.91
C ILE A 84 3.76 17.76 -8.93
N GLY A 85 3.91 18.58 -9.98
CA GLY A 85 5.00 19.54 -10.10
C GLY A 85 6.30 18.93 -10.63
N GLN A 86 7.42 19.61 -10.37
CA GLN A 86 8.77 19.23 -10.78
C GLN A 86 9.77 19.60 -9.69
N LEU A 87 10.92 18.92 -9.68
CA LEU A 87 12.06 19.28 -8.84
C LEU A 87 12.63 20.64 -9.30
N LYS A 88 12.89 21.53 -8.35
CA LYS A 88 13.43 22.86 -8.58
C LYS A 88 14.94 22.95 -8.37
N GLY A 89 15.54 21.91 -7.79
CA GLY A 89 16.98 21.79 -7.54
C GLY A 89 17.41 22.28 -6.15
N ASP A 90 16.49 22.78 -5.34
CA ASP A 90 16.71 23.12 -3.92
C ASP A 90 16.26 21.99 -2.97
N GLU A 91 15.66 20.93 -3.50
CA GLU A 91 15.26 19.77 -2.71
C GLU A 91 16.47 18.93 -2.26
N THR A 92 16.39 18.38 -1.04
CA THR A 92 17.33 17.35 -0.58
C THR A 92 16.80 15.98 -1.00
N ILE A 93 17.46 15.34 -1.95
CA ILE A 93 17.12 13.99 -2.41
C ILE A 93 18.00 12.99 -1.67
N THR A 94 17.36 12.07 -0.94
CA THR A 94 18.03 11.00 -0.21
C THR A 94 17.58 9.65 -0.74
N ASP A 95 18.53 8.77 -1.02
CA ASP A 95 18.21 7.38 -1.32
C ASP A 95 17.70 6.67 -0.06
N ARG A 96 16.56 5.99 -0.20
CA ARG A 96 16.05 5.08 0.81
C ARG A 96 16.56 3.68 0.47
N ASP A 97 17.38 3.11 1.35
CA ASP A 97 17.77 1.70 1.23
C ASP A 97 16.50 0.84 1.35
N VAL A 98 16.11 0.20 0.24
CA VAL A 98 14.98 -0.71 0.15
C VAL A 98 15.48 -2.06 -0.33
N LYS A 99 14.97 -3.13 0.29
CA LYS A 99 15.35 -4.51 -0.02
C LYS A 99 14.12 -5.25 -0.50
N SER A 100 14.34 -6.32 -1.25
CA SER A 100 13.24 -7.20 -1.60
C SER A 100 12.87 -8.02 -0.37
N ASP A 101 11.62 -7.89 0.08
CA ASP A 101 11.04 -8.76 1.10
C ASP A 101 10.50 -10.07 0.51
N ARG A 102 10.88 -10.42 -0.74
CA ARG A 102 10.46 -11.68 -1.35
C ARG A 102 11.07 -12.83 -0.57
N ASP A 103 10.19 -13.65 -0.02
CA ASP A 103 10.56 -14.95 0.53
C ASP A 103 10.72 -15.93 -0.64
N ASN A 104 11.96 -16.38 -0.86
CA ASN A 104 12.31 -17.35 -1.88
C ASN A 104 12.28 -18.79 -1.36
N GLN A 105 11.91 -18.98 -0.08
CA GLN A 105 11.77 -20.29 0.51
C GLN A 105 10.43 -20.91 0.09
N ILE A 106 10.53 -21.99 -0.69
CA ILE A 106 9.41 -22.88 -0.95
C ILE A 106 9.09 -23.68 0.30
N SER A 107 7.85 -23.61 0.76
CA SER A 107 7.34 -24.50 1.81
C SER A 107 6.95 -25.85 1.21
N LEU A 108 7.09 -26.91 2.01
CA LEU A 108 6.51 -28.21 1.69
C LEU A 108 5.01 -28.08 1.39
N PHE A 109 4.29 -27.10 1.95
CA PHE A 109 2.85 -26.93 1.73
C PHE A 109 2.49 -26.12 0.47
N ASP A 110 3.46 -25.47 -0.17
CA ASP A 110 3.19 -24.59 -1.32
C ASP A 110 3.01 -25.37 -2.65
N LEU A 111 3.31 -26.68 -2.67
CA LEU A 111 3.24 -27.54 -3.85
C LEU A 111 2.37 -28.80 -3.65
N PRO A 112 1.03 -28.68 -3.44
CA PRO A 112 0.11 -29.80 -3.18
C PRO A 112 0.28 -31.01 -4.09
N GLU A 113 0.60 -30.76 -5.35
CA GLU A 113 0.75 -31.77 -6.39
C GLU A 113 2.00 -32.66 -6.21
N MET A 114 3.00 -32.21 -5.45
CA MET A 114 4.25 -32.96 -5.23
C MET A 114 4.14 -34.05 -4.15
N TYR A 115 3.19 -33.96 -3.22
CA TYR A 115 3.05 -34.90 -2.10
C TYR A 115 1.70 -35.61 -2.02
N MET A 116 0.71 -35.23 -2.83
CA MET A 116 -0.56 -35.96 -2.99
C MET A 116 -0.52 -37.06 -4.07
N LYS A 117 0.67 -37.43 -4.58
CA LYS A 117 0.89 -38.56 -5.49
C LYS A 117 1.35 -39.85 -4.79
N PHE A 118 1.18 -39.93 -3.47
CA PHE A 118 1.35 -41.15 -2.67
C PHE A 118 0.02 -41.53 -2.03
#